data_AF-A0A1C5SXC5-F1
#
_entry.id   AF-A0A1C5SXC5-F1
#
_cell.length_a   1.000
_cell.length_b   1.000
_cell.length_c   1.000
_cell.angle_alpha   90.00
_cell.angle_beta   90.00
_cell.angle_gamma   90.00
#
_symmetry.space_group_name_H-M   'P 1'
#
loop_
_entity.id
_entity.type
_entity.pdbx_description
1 polymer ?
#
loop_
_entity_poly.entity_id
_entity_poly.type
_entity_poly.pdbx_seq_one_letter_code
_entity_poly.pdbx_strand_id
1 'polypeptide(L)' 'MKIIENQKFDEERALYGSSELLVRNCSFDGPADGESAFKECCKIEVEDCFFNLRYPFWNDSGLKI' A
#
# COMPACT_ATOMS: atom_id res chain seq x y z
N MET A 1 2.24 4.01 15.03
CA MET A 1 1.72 4.55 13.75
C MET A 1 2.81 5.30 13.00
N LYS A 2 3.24 4.82 11.83
CA LYS A 2 4.24 5.41 10.93
C LYS A 2 3.55 6.03 9.72
N ILE A 3 4.05 7.16 9.23
CA ILE A 3 3.49 7.86 8.06
C ILE A 3 4.39 7.61 6.84
N ILE A 4 3.78 7.27 5.72
CA ILE A 4 4.39 7.20 4.39
C ILE A 4 3.65 8.19 3.51
N GLU A 5 4.37 9.14 2.91
CA GLU A 5 3.74 10.17 2.10
C GLU A 5 4.56 10.56 0.87
N ASN A 6 3.84 10.94 -0.20
CA ASN A 6 4.42 11.44 -1.46
C ASN A 6 5.42 10.46 -2.10
N GLN A 7 5.14 9.15 -2.01
CA GLN A 7 5.98 8.09 -2.58
C GLN A 7 5.31 7.44 -3.80
N LYS A 8 6.14 6.87 -4.68
CA LYS A 8 5.69 6.00 -5.77
C LYS A 8 6.25 4.60 -5.55
N PHE A 9 5.38 3.60 -5.67
CA PHE A 9 5.72 2.18 -5.59
C PHE A 9 5.28 1.48 -6.87
N ASP A 10 6.16 0.68 -7.47
CA ASP A 10 5.82 -0.13 -8.63
C ASP A 10 6.11 -1.64 -8.43
N GLU A 11 6.82 -1.98 -7.36
CA GLU A 11 7.30 -3.32 -7.06
C GLU A 11 6.25 -4.25 -6.44
N GLU A 12 6.50 -5.56 -6.53
CA GLU A 12 5.67 -6.59 -5.93
C GLU A 12 5.77 -6.54 -4.39
N ARG A 13 4.62 -6.37 -3.73
CA ARG A 13 4.48 -6.35 -2.25
C ARG A 13 5.35 -5.31 -1.53
N ALA A 14 5.38 -4.09 -2.06
CA ALA A 14 6.16 -2.97 -1.53
C ALA A 14 6.05 -2.73 -0.01
N LEU A 15 4.90 -3.03 0.60
CA LEU A 15 4.63 -2.82 2.03
C LEU A 15 4.31 -4.12 2.79
N TYR A 16 4.75 -5.27 2.27
CA TYR A 16 4.50 -6.60 2.84
C TYR A 16 4.69 -6.66 4.37
N GLY A 17 3.71 -7.24 5.07
CA GLY A 17 3.78 -7.50 6.51
C GLY A 17 3.84 -6.24 7.38
N SER A 18 3.60 -5.06 6.81
CA SER A 18 3.67 -3.81 7.56
C SER A 18 2.49 -3.65 8.50
N SER A 19 2.71 -2.93 9.60
CA SER A 19 1.64 -2.64 10.54
C SER A 19 1.66 -1.20 11.05
N GLU A 20 0.48 -0.71 11.44
CA GLU A 20 0.27 0.63 11.96
C GLU A 20 0.79 1.73 11.01
N LEU A 21 0.33 1.72 9.77
CA LEU A 21 0.71 2.73 8.76
C LEU A 21 -0.43 3.69 8.48
N LEU A 22 -0.07 4.95 8.24
CA LEU A 22 -0.85 5.90 7.45
C LEU A 22 -0.10 6.11 6.13
N VAL A 23 -0.73 5.77 5.02
CA VAL A 23 -0.18 5.95 3.66
C VAL A 23 -1.00 7.02 2.95
N ARG A 24 -0.37 8.15 2.65
CA ARG A 24 -1.06 9.33 2.13
C ARG A 24 -0.40 9.88 0.87
N ASN A 25 -1.17 10.35 -0.10
CA ASN A 25 -0.64 10.97 -1.32
C ASN A 25 0.40 10.09 -2.04
N CYS A 26 0.21 8.78 -2.04
CA CYS A 26 1.13 7.83 -2.69
C CYS A 26 0.53 7.26 -3.98
N SER A 27 1.38 6.84 -4.91
CA SER A 27 0.95 6.17 -6.13
C SER A 27 1.54 4.76 -6.23
N PHE A 28 0.70 3.76 -6.39
CA PHE A 28 1.06 2.38 -6.67
C PHE A 28 0.83 2.12 -8.16
N ASP A 29 1.88 2.35 -8.94
CA ASP A 29 1.86 2.39 -10.39
C ASP A 29 3.29 2.28 -10.92
N GLY A 30 3.51 1.65 -12.07
CA GLY A 30 4.79 1.70 -12.76
C GLY A 30 5.13 0.46 -13.58
N PRO A 31 6.26 0.48 -14.30
CA PRO A 31 6.62 -0.54 -15.28
C PRO A 31 6.95 -1.91 -14.69
N ALA A 32 7.23 -1.99 -13.39
CA ALA A 32 7.46 -3.27 -12.72
C ALA A 32 6.19 -4.12 -12.58
N ASP A 33 4.99 -3.55 -12.84
CA ASP A 33 3.69 -4.24 -12.84
C ASP A 33 3.50 -5.11 -11.58
N GLY A 34 3.89 -4.55 -10.44
CA GLY A 34 3.80 -5.22 -9.15
C GLY A 34 2.38 -5.62 -8.77
N GLU A 35 2.30 -6.41 -7.72
CA GLU A 35 1.05 -6.94 -7.19
C GLU A 35 1.05 -6.88 -5.67
N SER A 36 -0.12 -6.74 -5.06
CA SER A 36 -0.31 -6.96 -3.62
C SER A 36 0.57 -6.06 -2.76
N ALA A 37 0.59 -4.76 -3.08
CA ALA A 37 1.42 -3.77 -2.40
C ALA A 37 1.28 -3.84 -0.88
N PHE A 38 0.05 -3.97 -0.38
CA PHE A 38 -0.28 -4.29 1.00
C PHE A 38 -0.67 -5.76 1.07
N LYS A 39 0.25 -6.61 1.53
CA LYS A 39 -0.05 -8.02 1.75
C LYS A 39 0.34 -8.42 3.16
N GLU A 40 -0.55 -9.14 3.84
CA GLU A 40 -0.40 -9.52 5.26
C GLU A 40 -0.23 -8.30 6.21
N CYS A 41 -0.86 -7.17 5.89
CA CYS A 41 -0.72 -5.94 6.69
C CYS A 41 -1.77 -5.84 7.81
N CYS A 42 -1.47 -5.03 8.83
CA CYS A 42 -2.37 -4.83 9.98
C CYS A 42 -2.48 -3.36 10.39
N LYS A 43 -3.71 -2.87 10.58
CA LYS A 43 -4.01 -1.47 10.97
C LYS A 43 -3.38 -0.46 10.01
N ILE A 44 -3.81 -0.51 8.75
CA ILE A 44 -3.37 0.41 7.71
C ILE A 44 -4.48 1.41 7.43
N GLU A 45 -4.12 2.69 7.34
CA GLU A 45 -4.99 3.76 6.88
C GLU A 45 -4.41 4.33 5.60
N VAL A 46 -5.26 4.51 4.59
CA VAL A 46 -4.86 4.98 3.27
C VAL A 46 -5.69 6.20 2.91
N GLU A 47 -5.03 7.27 2.49
CA GLU A 47 -5.65 8.56 2.15
C GLU A 47 -5.08 9.06 0.82
N ASP A 48 -5.94 9.54 -0.08
CA ASP A 48 -5.52 10.19 -1.32
C ASP A 48 -4.45 9.43 -2.14
N CYS A 49 -4.55 8.09 -2.16
CA CYS A 49 -3.62 7.23 -2.88
C CYS A 49 -4.18 6.78 -4.23
N PHE A 50 -3.31 6.68 -5.23
CA PHE A 50 -3.64 6.15 -6.54
C PHE A 50 -3.15 4.71 -6.67
N PHE A 51 -4.02 3.81 -7.13
CA PHE A 51 -3.72 2.38 -7.30
C PHE A 51 -4.00 1.94 -8.75
N ASN A 52 -2.94 1.66 -9.49
CA ASN A 52 -2.98 1.13 -10.86
C ASN A 52 -2.39 -0.28 -10.98
N LEU A 53 -1.90 -0.84 -9.87
CA LEU A 53 -1.34 -2.18 -9.80
C LEU A 53 -2.37 -3.21 -9.31
N ARG A 54 -2.03 -4.49 -9.47
CA ARG A 54 -2.96 -5.59 -9.21
C ARG A 54 -3.09 -5.89 -7.72
N TYR A 55 -4.32 -6.20 -7.32
CA TYR A 55 -4.71 -6.60 -5.95
C TYR A 55 -4.06 -5.75 -4.85
N PRO A 56 -4.26 -4.43 -4.78
CA PRO A 56 -3.49 -3.54 -3.90
C PRO A 56 -3.44 -3.96 -2.42
N PHE A 57 -4.52 -4.58 -1.94
CA PHE A 57 -4.71 -5.08 -0.58
C PHE A 57 -4.98 -6.59 -0.62
N TRP A 58 -4.22 -7.40 0.13
CA TRP A 58 -4.34 -8.86 0.14
C TRP A 58 -4.07 -9.45 1.52
N ASN A 59 -5.08 -10.10 2.10
CA ASN A 59 -5.02 -10.67 3.46
C ASN A 59 -4.66 -9.63 4.55
N ASP A 60 -5.22 -8.42 4.41
CA ASP A 60 -5.01 -7.34 5.37
C ASP A 60 -6.09 -7.33 6.46
N SER A 61 -5.72 -6.84 7.65
CA SER A 61 -6.64 -6.69 8.79
C SER A 61 -6.65 -5.26 9.31
N GLY A 62 -7.84 -4.74 9.64
CA GLY A 62 -7.99 -3.36 10.14
C GLY A 62 -7.63 -2.28 9.12
N LEU A 63 -7.83 -2.56 7.82
CA LEU A 63 -7.67 -1.59 6.74
C LEU A 63 -8.76 -0.50 6.80
N LYS A 64 -8.35 0.76 6.60
CA LYS A 64 -9.20 1.93 6.40
C LYS A 64 -8.78 2.64 5.12
N ILE A 65 -9.75 3.05 4.31
CA ILE A 65 -9.59 3.63 2.97
C ILE A 65 -10.67 4.68 2.75
#